data_AF-A0A6P8GFT9-F1
#
_entry.id   AF-A0A6P8GFT9-F1
#
_cell.length_a   1.000
_cell.length_b   1.000
_cell.length_c   1.000
_cell.angle_alpha   90.00
_cell.angle_beta   90.00
_cell.angle_gamma   90.00
#
_symmetry.space_group_name_H-M   'P 1'
#
loop_
_entity.id
_entity.type
_entity.pdbx_description
1 polymer ?
#
loop_
_entity_poly.entity_id
_entity_poly.type
_entity_poly.pdbx_seq_one_letter_code
_entity_poly.pdbx_strand_id
1 'polypeptide(L)'
;MNDICDYCKDKSLFSVENFIYYMTVSLEMLMNEVPRMIVNVVQILPMETLREVQKPTPGCLLQRSFCSCLVKPATGSDDLKELVAVNLEFQRRLEQLLYTERFFKKDFAVVLQPFLKFADPPRLPNGKIDMSFFTPDCFHFTMKGHEELAKALWNNMFQAEGEKFIVESFSNPIQLRCPPPVSGL
;
A
#
# COMPACT_ATOMS: atom_id res chain seq x y z
N MET A 1 -4.76 1.65 4.69
CA MET A 1 -3.97 0.98 5.75
C MET A 1 -4.61 1.19 7.12
N ASN A 2 -4.94 2.42 7.51
CA ASN A 2 -5.60 2.67 8.80
C ASN A 2 -6.93 1.92 8.97
N ASP A 3 -7.75 1.79 7.91
CA ASP A 3 -8.98 0.99 7.96
C ASP A 3 -8.71 -0.47 8.38
N ILE A 4 -7.64 -1.09 7.87
CA ILE A 4 -7.23 -2.44 8.27
C ILE A 4 -6.73 -2.43 9.72
N CYS A 5 -5.92 -1.42 10.10
CA CYS A 5 -5.39 -1.29 11.45
C CYS A 5 -6.45 -1.10 12.54
N ASP A 6 -7.61 -0.56 12.15
CA ASP A 6 -8.75 -0.27 13.02
C ASP A 6 -9.95 -1.20 12.77
N TYR A 7 -9.86 -2.14 11.83
CA TYR A 7 -10.93 -3.05 11.42
C TYR A 7 -11.66 -3.72 12.60
N CYS A 8 -10.90 -4.27 13.55
CA CYS A 8 -11.43 -4.95 14.72
C CYS A 8 -12.11 -4.02 15.75
N LYS A 9 -11.94 -2.69 15.63
CA LYS A 9 -12.56 -1.70 16.54
C LYS A 9 -14.00 -1.40 16.11
N ASP A 10 -14.24 -1.34 14.81
CA ASP A 10 -15.57 -1.21 14.22
C ASP A 10 -15.56 -1.81 12.81
N LYS A 11 -15.98 -3.08 12.72
CA LYS A 11 -15.99 -3.84 11.46
C LYS A 11 -16.96 -3.27 10.43
N SER A 12 -17.95 -2.46 10.83
CA SER A 12 -18.87 -1.81 9.92
C SER A 12 -18.23 -0.57 9.32
N LEU A 13 -17.71 0.32 10.19
CA LEU A 13 -17.09 1.57 9.78
C LEU A 13 -15.87 1.33 8.88
N PHE A 14 -14.97 0.45 9.30
CA PHE A 14 -13.72 0.12 8.60
C PHE A 14 -13.85 -1.10 7.68
N SER A 15 -15.06 -1.40 7.21
CA SER A 15 -15.32 -2.50 6.27
C SER A 15 -14.69 -2.27 4.90
N VAL A 16 -14.49 -3.37 4.16
CA VAL A 16 -14.08 -3.29 2.75
C VAL A 16 -15.15 -2.56 1.93
N GLU A 17 -16.43 -2.80 2.23
CA GLU A 17 -17.57 -2.15 1.59
C GLU A 17 -17.50 -0.63 1.72
N ASN A 18 -17.30 -0.11 2.94
CA ASN A 18 -17.18 1.33 3.17
C ASN A 18 -15.92 1.90 2.52
N PHE A 19 -14.79 1.19 2.59
CA PHE A 19 -13.57 1.61 1.91
C PHE A 19 -13.79 1.80 0.41
N ILE A 20 -14.42 0.83 -0.26
CA ILE A 20 -14.72 0.91 -1.69
C ILE A 20 -15.75 1.99 -2.00
N TYR A 21 -16.76 2.16 -1.14
CA TYR A 21 -17.74 3.23 -1.27
C TYR A 21 -17.08 4.61 -1.20
N TYR A 22 -16.29 4.89 -0.16
CA TYR A 22 -15.63 6.19 0.01
C TYR A 22 -14.56 6.45 -1.04
N MET A 23 -13.82 5.41 -1.47
CA MET A 23 -12.89 5.52 -2.59
C MET A 23 -13.63 5.93 -3.88
N THR A 24 -14.75 5.27 -4.14
CA THR A 24 -15.58 5.57 -5.32
C THR A 24 -16.08 7.01 -5.29
N VAL A 25 -16.70 7.44 -4.19
CA VAL A 25 -17.21 8.81 -4.04
C VAL A 25 -16.09 9.84 -4.21
N SER A 26 -14.93 9.61 -3.60
CA SER A 26 -13.79 10.53 -3.68
C SER A 26 -13.25 10.66 -5.10
N LEU A 27 -13.11 9.54 -5.82
CA LEU A 27 -12.63 9.54 -7.20
C LEU A 27 -13.65 10.17 -8.17
N GLU A 28 -14.95 9.96 -7.95
CA GLU A 28 -16.00 10.64 -8.73
C GLU A 28 -16.00 12.15 -8.50
N MET A 29 -15.82 12.59 -7.26
CA MET A 29 -15.67 14.01 -6.94
C MET A 29 -14.46 14.61 -7.66
N LEU A 30 -13.29 13.97 -7.60
CA LEU A 30 -12.10 14.43 -8.32
C LEU A 30 -12.34 14.48 -9.84
N MET A 31 -12.98 13.46 -10.39
CA MET A 31 -13.30 13.37 -11.81
C MET A 31 -14.23 14.50 -12.27
N ASN A 32 -15.19 14.89 -11.44
CA ASN A 32 -16.19 15.90 -11.78
C ASN A 32 -15.67 17.33 -11.57
N GLU A 33 -14.88 17.55 -10.52
CA GLU A 33 -14.53 18.90 -10.06
C GLU A 33 -13.12 19.35 -10.48
N VAL A 34 -12.20 18.43 -10.83
CA VAL A 34 -10.80 18.76 -11.13
C VAL A 34 -10.46 18.45 -12.60
N PRO A 35 -10.26 19.48 -13.45
CA PRO A 35 -9.92 19.25 -14.85
C PRO A 35 -8.46 18.83 -15.03
N ARG A 36 -8.17 18.00 -16.04
CA ARG A 36 -6.81 17.58 -16.43
C ARG A 36 -6.03 16.96 -15.28
N MET A 37 -6.53 15.84 -14.75
CA MET A 37 -5.93 15.17 -13.59
C MET A 37 -5.67 13.69 -13.85
N ILE A 38 -4.50 13.22 -13.41
CA ILE A 38 -4.21 11.79 -13.27
C ILE A 38 -4.11 11.49 -11.79
N VAL A 39 -4.92 10.54 -11.31
CA VAL A 39 -4.86 10.05 -9.93
C VAL A 39 -4.11 8.73 -9.91
N ASN A 40 -2.98 8.69 -9.21
CA ASN A 40 -2.24 7.47 -8.97
C ASN A 40 -2.69 6.87 -7.64
N VAL A 41 -3.36 5.71 -7.69
CA VAL A 41 -3.77 4.98 -6.49
C VAL A 41 -2.77 3.86 -6.24
N VAL A 42 -2.07 3.89 -5.11
CA VAL A 42 -1.11 2.85 -4.73
C VAL A 42 -1.84 1.68 -4.09
N GLN A 43 -1.52 0.46 -4.50
CA GLN A 43 -2.09 -0.75 -3.91
C GLN A 43 -1.70 -0.90 -2.43
N ILE A 44 -2.60 -1.49 -1.66
CA ILE A 44 -2.39 -1.83 -0.25
C ILE A 44 -1.39 -2.99 -0.17
N LEU A 45 -0.44 -2.97 0.76
CA LEU A 45 0.47 -4.10 0.98
C LEU A 45 -0.16 -5.20 1.86
N PRO A 46 0.35 -6.44 1.80
CA PRO A 46 0.10 -7.46 2.81
C PRO A 46 0.69 -7.02 4.15
N MET A 47 -0.12 -6.93 5.19
CA MET A 47 0.28 -6.35 6.46
C MET A 47 0.78 -7.37 7.47
N GLU A 48 0.55 -8.67 7.28
CA GLU A 48 0.91 -9.72 8.25
C GLU A 48 2.40 -9.69 8.61
N THR A 49 3.27 -9.59 7.61
CA THR A 49 4.73 -9.60 7.77
C THR A 49 5.26 -8.36 8.48
N LEU A 50 4.48 -7.28 8.57
CA LEU A 50 4.83 -6.10 9.37
C LEU A 50 4.86 -6.40 10.88
N ARG A 51 4.28 -7.52 11.34
CA ARG A 51 4.41 -7.99 12.74
C ARG A 51 5.86 -8.36 13.09
N GLU A 52 6.71 -8.59 12.10
CA GLU A 52 8.14 -8.84 12.30
C GLU A 52 8.95 -7.55 12.55
N VAL A 53 8.38 -6.38 12.22
CA VAL A 53 9.01 -5.07 12.40
C VAL A 53 8.89 -4.65 13.86
N GLN A 54 9.74 -5.22 14.70
CA GLN A 54 9.72 -4.98 16.15
C GLN A 54 11.13 -4.92 16.75
N LYS A 55 11.27 -4.11 17.80
CA LYS A 55 12.44 -4.05 18.69
C LYS A 55 11.97 -3.87 20.14
N PRO A 56 12.78 -4.26 21.14
CA PRO A 56 12.47 -4.02 22.55
C PRO A 56 12.74 -2.56 22.94
N THR A 57 12.05 -1.62 22.30
CA THR A 57 12.13 -0.18 22.58
C THR A 57 10.76 0.37 22.93
N PRO A 58 10.66 1.40 23.80
CA PRO A 58 9.38 2.05 24.09
C PRO A 58 8.67 2.58 22.85
N GLY A 59 9.43 3.03 21.85
CA GLY A 59 8.90 3.50 20.57
C GLY A 59 8.13 2.41 19.82
N CYS A 60 8.71 1.21 19.63
CA CYS A 60 8.00 0.13 18.93
C CYS A 60 6.72 -0.32 19.65
N LEU A 61 6.60 -0.10 20.97
CA LEU A 61 5.36 -0.42 21.69
C LEU A 61 4.17 0.41 21.18
N LEU A 62 4.41 1.57 20.57
CA LEU A 62 3.37 2.42 19.97
C LEU A 62 2.70 1.76 18.75
N GLN A 63 3.37 0.84 18.07
CA GLN A 63 2.79 0.06 16.97
C GLN A 63 1.49 -0.65 17.41
N ARG A 64 1.42 -1.10 18.68
CA ARG A 64 0.22 -1.72 19.27
C ARG A 64 -0.96 -0.76 19.44
N SER A 65 -0.71 0.55 19.42
CA SER A 65 -1.73 1.59 19.45
C SER A 65 -2.13 2.00 18.04
N PHE A 66 -1.17 2.14 17.13
CA PHE A 66 -1.40 2.55 15.73
C PHE A 66 -2.08 1.47 14.90
N CYS A 67 -1.76 0.19 15.13
CA CYS A 67 -2.30 -0.93 14.37
C CYS A 67 -2.65 -2.11 15.28
N SER A 68 -3.50 -1.86 16.27
CA SER A 68 -3.82 -2.83 17.31
C SER A 68 -4.40 -4.13 16.76
N CYS A 69 -5.21 -4.06 15.70
CA CYS A 69 -5.85 -5.24 15.12
C CYS A 69 -4.84 -6.20 14.50
N LEU A 70 -3.70 -5.68 14.01
CA LEU A 70 -2.63 -6.50 13.44
C LEU A 70 -1.66 -7.03 14.50
N VAL A 71 -1.24 -6.17 15.42
CA VAL A 71 -0.10 -6.46 16.30
C VAL A 71 -0.49 -7.25 17.55
N LYS A 72 -1.70 -7.01 18.10
CA LYS A 72 -2.12 -7.63 19.37
C LYS A 72 -2.51 -9.11 19.26
N PRO A 73 -3.22 -9.57 18.21
CA PRO A 73 -3.61 -10.97 18.12
C PRO A 73 -2.42 -11.92 18.16
N ALA A 74 -2.62 -13.08 18.80
CA ALA A 74 -1.62 -14.13 18.85
C ALA A 74 -1.39 -14.73 17.45
N THR A 75 -0.18 -15.20 17.18
CA THR A 75 0.12 -15.89 15.92
C THR A 75 -0.77 -17.13 15.78
N GLY A 76 -1.43 -17.27 14.62
CA GLY A 76 -2.35 -18.38 14.34
C GLY A 76 -3.75 -18.25 14.96
N SER A 77 -4.04 -17.16 15.68
CA SER A 77 -5.39 -16.86 16.19
C SER A 77 -6.37 -16.60 15.05
N ASP A 78 -7.66 -16.84 15.31
CA ASP A 78 -8.71 -16.59 14.32
C ASP A 78 -8.88 -15.10 14.00
N ASP A 79 -8.68 -14.23 14.99
CA ASP A 79 -8.65 -12.77 14.77
C ASP A 79 -7.57 -12.35 13.76
N LEU A 80 -6.37 -12.95 13.86
CA LEU A 80 -5.29 -12.66 12.91
C LEU A 80 -5.61 -13.19 11.52
N LYS A 81 -6.12 -14.43 11.41
CA LYS A 81 -6.51 -15.03 10.13
C LYS A 81 -7.60 -14.22 9.45
N GLU A 82 -8.59 -13.76 10.21
CA GLU A 82 -9.65 -12.89 9.71
C GLU A 82 -9.07 -11.58 9.16
N LEU A 83 -8.20 -10.91 9.92
CA LEU A 83 -7.60 -9.65 9.47
C LEU A 83 -6.78 -9.82 8.19
N VAL A 84 -6.00 -10.91 8.08
CA VAL A 84 -5.23 -11.22 6.87
C VAL A 84 -6.16 -11.44 5.68
N ALA A 85 -7.24 -12.21 5.86
CA ALA A 85 -8.24 -12.41 4.82
C ALA A 85 -8.89 -11.08 4.39
N VAL A 86 -9.23 -10.22 5.35
CA VAL A 86 -9.78 -8.88 5.09
C VAL A 86 -8.78 -8.01 4.34
N ASN A 87 -7.50 -7.98 4.72
CA ASN A 87 -6.47 -7.23 4.01
C ASN A 87 -6.37 -7.65 2.53
N LEU A 88 -6.44 -8.95 2.22
CA LEU A 88 -6.45 -9.45 0.85
C LEU A 88 -7.74 -9.06 0.11
N GLU A 89 -8.88 -9.06 0.80
CA GLU A 89 -10.15 -8.62 0.24
C GLU A 89 -10.14 -7.12 -0.10
N PHE A 90 -9.52 -6.27 0.74
CA PHE A 90 -9.25 -4.86 0.43
C PHE A 90 -8.47 -4.70 -0.88
N GLN A 91 -7.37 -5.46 -1.06
CA GLN A 91 -6.57 -5.43 -2.29
C GLN A 91 -7.39 -5.83 -3.51
N ARG A 92 -8.11 -6.95 -3.41
CA ARG A 92 -8.92 -7.53 -4.49
C ARG A 92 -10.04 -6.58 -4.91
N ARG A 93 -10.74 -5.98 -3.96
CA ARG A 93 -11.86 -5.08 -4.23
C ARG A 93 -11.39 -3.74 -4.80
N LEU A 94 -10.22 -3.25 -4.38
CA LEU A 94 -9.61 -2.06 -4.98
C LEU A 94 -9.23 -2.31 -6.45
N GLU A 95 -8.64 -3.47 -6.76
CA GLU A 95 -8.37 -3.88 -8.15
C GLU A 95 -9.65 -3.95 -8.97
N GLN A 96 -10.70 -4.60 -8.45
CA GLN A 96 -11.99 -4.68 -9.13
C GLN A 96 -12.62 -3.31 -9.39
N LEU A 97 -12.45 -2.36 -8.48
CA LEU A 97 -12.95 -1.00 -8.68
C LEU A 97 -12.18 -0.28 -9.80
N LEU A 98 -10.84 -0.36 -9.77
CA LEU A 98 -9.97 0.47 -10.59
C LEU A 98 -9.60 -0.11 -11.96
N TYR A 99 -9.77 -1.41 -12.19
CA TYR A 99 -9.62 -2.02 -13.51
C TYR A 99 -10.85 -1.85 -14.42
N THR A 100 -11.84 -1.07 -14.00
CA THR A 100 -12.98 -0.68 -14.84
C THR A 100 -12.69 0.64 -15.55
N GLU A 101 -13.43 0.92 -16.62
CA GLU A 101 -13.36 2.23 -17.30
C GLU A 101 -14.14 3.34 -16.57
N ARG A 102 -14.63 3.08 -15.34
CA ARG A 102 -15.48 4.02 -14.58
C ARG A 102 -14.81 5.38 -14.35
N PHE A 103 -13.50 5.40 -14.16
CA PHE A 103 -12.73 6.59 -13.81
C PHE A 103 -11.82 7.05 -14.95
N PHE A 104 -12.32 6.99 -16.18
CA PHE A 104 -11.60 7.39 -17.38
C PHE A 104 -12.46 8.30 -18.27
N LYS A 105 -11.91 9.45 -18.64
CA LYS A 105 -12.42 10.35 -19.68
C LYS A 105 -11.28 11.15 -20.31
N LYS A 106 -11.58 11.95 -21.34
CA LYS A 106 -10.59 12.67 -22.16
C LYS A 106 -9.50 13.41 -21.38
N ASP A 107 -9.82 13.97 -20.22
CA ASP A 107 -8.94 14.79 -19.39
C ASP A 107 -8.79 14.27 -17.94
N PHE A 108 -9.18 13.02 -17.68
CA PHE A 108 -9.10 12.44 -16.36
C PHE A 108 -8.85 10.93 -16.42
N ALA A 109 -7.92 10.44 -15.58
CA ALA A 109 -7.68 9.01 -15.44
C ALA A 109 -7.31 8.66 -14.01
N VAL A 110 -7.81 7.53 -13.53
CA VAL A 110 -7.31 6.87 -12.31
C VAL A 110 -6.50 5.65 -12.73
N VAL A 111 -5.30 5.53 -12.18
CA VAL A 111 -4.38 4.42 -12.48
C VAL A 111 -3.97 3.74 -11.18
N LEU A 112 -4.23 2.43 -11.09
CA LEU A 112 -3.71 1.62 -9.99
C LEU A 112 -2.22 1.36 -10.18
N GLN A 113 -1.45 1.50 -9.11
CA GLN A 113 -0.01 1.22 -9.05
C GLN A 113 0.21 0.02 -8.12
N PRO A 114 0.31 -1.21 -8.67
CA PRO A 114 0.25 -2.46 -7.92
C PRO A 114 1.56 -2.86 -7.23
N PHE A 115 2.61 -2.04 -7.27
CA PHE A 115 3.95 -2.44 -6.83
C PHE A 115 4.04 -2.97 -5.39
N LEU A 116 3.12 -2.60 -4.51
CA LEU A 116 3.05 -3.08 -3.12
C LEU A 116 2.28 -4.40 -2.91
N LYS A 117 1.60 -4.91 -3.94
CA LYS A 117 0.64 -6.03 -3.82
C LYS A 117 1.21 -7.25 -3.10
N PHE A 118 2.50 -7.55 -3.29
CA PHE A 118 3.19 -8.70 -2.71
C PHE A 118 4.44 -8.30 -1.92
N ALA A 119 4.59 -7.03 -1.55
CA ALA A 119 5.83 -6.53 -0.96
C ALA A 119 6.05 -7.07 0.46
N ASP A 120 7.21 -7.70 0.69
CA ASP A 120 7.73 -8.05 2.01
C ASP A 120 8.56 -6.89 2.60
N PRO A 121 8.56 -6.68 3.93
CA PRO A 121 9.46 -5.73 4.56
C PRO A 121 10.93 -6.02 4.21
N PRO A 122 11.77 -4.97 4.13
CA PRO A 122 13.17 -5.11 3.77
C PRO A 122 13.94 -5.90 4.81
N ARG A 123 14.86 -6.76 4.37
CA ARG A 123 15.71 -7.59 5.21
C ARG A 123 17.18 -7.37 4.90
N LEU A 124 18.01 -7.46 5.93
CA LEU A 124 19.47 -7.52 5.82
C LEU A 124 19.92 -8.90 5.30
N PRO A 125 21.18 -9.07 4.86
CA PRO A 125 21.69 -10.37 4.40
C PRO A 125 21.60 -11.51 5.43
N ASN A 126 21.46 -11.17 6.72
CA ASN A 126 21.27 -12.13 7.81
C ASN A 126 19.79 -12.49 8.06
N GLY A 127 18.87 -12.04 7.21
CA GLY A 127 17.43 -12.33 7.26
C GLY A 127 16.62 -11.47 8.25
N LYS A 128 17.27 -10.64 9.08
CA LYS A 128 16.58 -9.74 10.01
C LYS A 128 16.01 -8.54 9.26
N ILE A 129 14.89 -7.99 9.74
CA ILE A 129 14.31 -6.74 9.23
C ILE A 129 15.38 -5.63 9.22
N ASP A 130 15.52 -4.97 8.07
CA ASP A 130 16.32 -3.75 7.96
C ASP A 130 15.55 -2.58 8.58
N MET A 131 15.79 -2.40 9.87
CA MET A 131 15.11 -1.38 10.67
C MET A 131 15.52 0.06 10.31
N SER A 132 16.46 0.28 9.36
CA SER A 132 16.73 1.63 8.83
C SER A 132 15.59 2.17 7.96
N PHE A 133 14.69 1.30 7.49
CA PHE A 133 13.50 1.68 6.73
C PHE A 133 12.35 2.19 7.60
N PHE A 134 12.37 1.96 8.92
CA PHE A 134 11.26 2.26 9.81
C PHE A 134 11.62 3.30 10.87
N THR A 135 10.68 4.18 11.18
CA THR A 135 10.81 5.18 12.25
C THR A 135 10.93 4.52 13.63
N PRO A 136 11.27 5.28 14.69
CA PRO A 136 11.40 4.72 16.04
C PRO A 136 10.13 4.03 16.59
N ASP A 137 8.96 4.27 15.99
CA ASP A 137 7.71 3.59 16.30
C ASP A 137 7.55 2.20 15.66
N CYS A 138 8.47 1.82 14.77
CA CYS A 138 8.52 0.51 14.10
C CYS A 138 7.28 0.25 13.23
N PHE A 139 6.66 1.33 12.76
CA PHE A 139 5.46 1.28 11.93
C PHE A 139 5.60 2.13 10.68
N HIS A 140 5.87 3.42 10.82
CA HIS A 140 6.00 4.31 9.66
C HIS A 140 7.37 4.18 9.00
N PHE A 141 7.43 4.53 7.72
CA PHE A 141 8.69 4.51 6.97
C PHE A 141 9.55 5.74 7.31
N THR A 142 10.87 5.55 7.35
CA THR A 142 11.82 6.67 7.34
C THR A 142 11.88 7.29 5.94
N MET A 143 12.69 8.36 5.81
CA MET A 143 13.04 8.92 4.49
C MET A 143 13.57 7.85 3.53
N LYS A 144 14.37 6.89 4.01
CA LYS A 144 14.90 5.78 3.20
C LYS A 144 13.76 4.93 2.62
N GLY A 145 12.79 4.55 3.46
CA GLY A 145 11.65 3.77 2.99
C GLY A 145 10.76 4.54 2.03
N HIS A 146 10.50 5.81 2.31
CA HIS A 146 9.76 6.68 1.40
C HIS A 146 10.48 6.89 0.06
N GLU A 147 11.81 6.97 0.04
CA GLU A 147 12.61 7.07 -1.18
C GLU A 147 12.41 5.84 -2.08
N GLU A 148 12.52 4.64 -1.53
CA GLU A 148 12.33 3.41 -2.31
C GLU A 148 10.89 3.25 -2.81
N LEU A 149 9.89 3.59 -1.99
CA LEU A 149 8.49 3.63 -2.41
C LEU A 149 8.25 4.62 -3.57
N ALA A 150 8.89 5.79 -3.51
CA ALA A 150 8.80 6.79 -4.56
C ALA A 150 9.44 6.29 -5.88
N LYS A 151 10.56 5.58 -5.81
CA LYS A 151 11.20 4.95 -6.99
C LYS A 151 10.31 3.88 -7.61
N ALA A 152 9.66 3.05 -6.79
CA ALA A 152 8.72 2.02 -7.26
C ALA A 152 7.52 2.64 -7.97
N LEU A 153 6.92 3.66 -7.36
CA LEU A 153 5.81 4.43 -7.94
C LEU A 153 6.23 5.09 -9.25
N TRP A 154 7.40 5.74 -9.29
CA TRP A 154 7.95 6.34 -10.50
C TRP A 154 8.01 5.34 -11.63
N ASN A 155 8.63 4.18 -11.41
CA ASN A 155 8.73 3.12 -12.42
C ASN A 155 7.34 2.69 -12.92
N ASN A 156 6.40 2.48 -12.00
CA ASN A 156 5.03 2.06 -12.30
C ASN A 156 4.27 3.07 -13.17
N MET A 157 4.51 4.39 -12.99
CA MET A 157 3.89 5.43 -13.81
C MET A 157 4.36 5.43 -15.27
N PHE A 158 5.55 4.90 -15.57
CA PHE A 158 6.09 4.80 -16.94
C PHE A 158 5.91 3.42 -17.58
N GLN A 159 5.20 2.50 -16.91
CA GLN A 159 4.94 1.16 -17.42
C GLN A 159 3.48 1.02 -17.84
N ALA A 160 3.27 0.32 -18.95
CA ALA A 160 1.94 -0.01 -19.45
C ALA A 160 1.18 -0.89 -18.43
N GLU A 161 -0.14 -0.84 -18.50
CA GLU A 161 -0.99 -1.72 -17.70
C GLU A 161 -0.68 -3.19 -18.03
N GLY A 162 -0.64 -4.05 -17.01
CA GLY A 162 -0.18 -5.44 -17.14
C GLY A 162 1.35 -5.64 -17.14
N GLU A 163 2.14 -4.59 -17.35
CA GLU A 163 3.63 -4.64 -17.33
C GLU A 163 4.25 -3.89 -16.14
N LYS A 164 3.40 -3.43 -15.21
CA LYS A 164 3.82 -2.69 -14.03
C LYS A 164 4.69 -3.55 -13.12
N PHE A 165 5.80 -2.98 -12.67
CA PHE A 165 6.75 -3.64 -11.79
C PHE A 165 6.12 -3.95 -10.42
N ILE A 166 6.37 -5.16 -9.92
CA ILE A 166 5.97 -5.59 -8.58
C ILE A 166 7.19 -5.71 -7.68
N VAL A 167 7.14 -5.10 -6.50
CA VAL A 167 8.18 -5.23 -5.49
C VAL A 167 7.96 -6.52 -4.72
N GLU A 168 8.92 -7.44 -4.77
CA GLU A 168 8.94 -8.61 -3.89
C GLU A 168 9.43 -8.23 -2.49
N SER A 169 10.51 -7.44 -2.39
CA SER A 169 10.95 -6.82 -1.14
C SER A 169 11.78 -5.57 -1.41
N PHE A 170 11.88 -4.69 -0.42
CA PHE A 170 12.75 -3.50 -0.46
C PHE A 170 14.18 -3.77 0.02
N SER A 171 14.58 -5.05 0.10
CA SER A 171 15.91 -5.45 0.59
C SER A 171 17.04 -4.99 -0.35
N ASN A 172 16.75 -4.86 -1.64
CA ASN A 172 17.65 -4.31 -2.64
C ASN A 172 17.12 -2.95 -3.13
N PRO A 173 18.00 -1.97 -3.41
CA PRO A 173 17.58 -0.68 -3.96
C PRO A 173 16.83 -0.83 -5.29
N ILE A 174 15.74 -0.09 -5.43
CA ILE A 174 14.97 -0.04 -6.66
C ILE A 174 15.71 0.81 -7.68
N GLN A 175 16.02 0.21 -8.82
CA GLN A 175 16.62 0.94 -9.93
C GLN A 175 15.57 1.83 -10.60
N LEU A 176 15.85 3.13 -10.65
CA LEU A 176 15.01 4.09 -11.35
C LEU A 176 15.06 3.85 -12.87
N ARG A 177 13.88 3.80 -13.48
CA ARG A 177 13.73 3.78 -14.94
C ARG A 177 13.65 5.21 -15.44
N CYS A 178 14.51 5.53 -16.39
CA CYS A 178 14.38 6.75 -17.18
C CYS A 178 13.37 6.50 -18.31
N PRO A 179 12.39 7.39 -18.52
CA PRO A 179 11.54 7.30 -19.71
C PRO A 179 12.41 7.43 -20.97
N PRO A 180 12.06 6.73 -22.06
CA PRO A 180 12.74 6.94 -23.33
C PRO A 180 12.58 8.41 -23.77
N PRO A 181 13.51 8.96 -24.56
CA PRO A 181 13.33 10.26 -25.18
C PRO A 181 11.98 10.30 -25.91
N VAL A 182 11.27 11.42 -25.82
CA VAL A 182 10.04 11.60 -26.59
C VAL A 182 10.44 11.70 -28.06
N SER A 183 10.28 10.62 -28.81
CA SER A 183 10.48 10.62 -30.26
C SER A 183 9.27 11.29 -30.92
N GLY A 184 9.41 12.54 -31.37
CA GLY A 184 8.45 13.19 -32.27
C GLY A 184 7.71 14.41 -31.72
N LEU A 185 8.45 15.42 -31.27
CA LEU A 185 8.01 16.82 -31.41
C LEU A 185 8.74 17.44 -32.61
#